data_AF-A0A5B7GZ37-F1
#
_entry.id   AF-A0A5B7GZ37-F1
#
_cell.length_a   1.000
_cell.length_b   1.000
_cell.length_c   1.000
_cell.angle_alpha   90.00
_cell.angle_beta   90.00
_cell.angle_gamma   90.00
#
_symmetry.space_group_name_H-M   'P 1'
#
loop_
_entity.id
_entity.type
_entity.pdbx_description
1 polymer ?
#
loop_
_entity_poly.entity_id
_entity_poly.type
_entity_poly.pdbx_seq_one_letter_code
_entity_poly.pdbx_strand_id
1 'polypeptide(L)'
;MEIWRHDTMNPTRTLYNTTRLHEFDAQVTAVRCGMARVIPVPLLSLFTPYELETMVCGSPDIPLNLLKSVATYKGVEATASLVQWFWEVMEEFSTAERSLFLRFVWGRTRLPRTIADFRGRDFVFQVSHC
;
A
#
# COMPACT_ATOMS: atom_id res chain seq x y z
N MET A 1 1.06 -8.11 -34.65
CA MET A 1 2.49 -8.47 -34.60
C MET A 1 3.24 -7.41 -35.39
N GLU A 2 4.43 -7.01 -34.94
CA GLU A 2 5.37 -6.07 -35.63
C GLU A 2 5.33 -4.58 -35.24
N ILE A 3 5.54 -4.26 -33.97
CA ILE A 3 6.01 -2.91 -33.54
C ILE A 3 7.31 -2.99 -32.70
N TRP A 4 8.03 -4.10 -32.76
CA TRP A 4 9.27 -4.32 -31.98
C TRP A 4 10.44 -4.80 -32.84
N ARG A 5 10.66 -4.23 -34.03
CA ARG A 5 11.76 -4.70 -34.90
C ARG A 5 12.72 -3.65 -35.44
N HIS A 6 12.82 -2.47 -34.83
CA HIS A 6 13.89 -1.52 -35.12
C HIS A 6 14.29 -0.69 -33.88
N ASP A 7 14.76 -1.35 -32.81
CA ASP A 7 15.54 -0.67 -31.76
C ASP A 7 17.03 -0.81 -32.10
N THR A 8 17.49 -0.04 -33.09
CA THR A 8 18.92 0.21 -33.26
C THR A 8 19.38 1.09 -32.11
N MET A 9 20.05 0.45 -31.15
CA MET A 9 20.90 1.00 -30.10
C MET A 9 21.35 2.45 -30.34
N ASN A 10 20.60 3.42 -29.82
CA ASN A 10 21.09 4.79 -29.74
C ASN A 10 22.00 4.90 -28.51
N PRO A 11 23.33 5.01 -28.66
CA PRO A 11 24.27 4.96 -27.54
C PRO A 11 24.00 6.07 -26.52
N THR A 12 23.48 7.22 -26.93
CA THR A 12 23.15 8.32 -26.02
C THR A 12 21.95 8.00 -25.12
N ARG A 13 20.94 7.28 -25.65
CA ARG A 13 19.79 6.81 -24.86
C ARG A 13 20.20 5.74 -23.86
N THR A 14 21.12 4.85 -24.25
CA THR A 14 21.68 3.85 -23.32
C THR A 14 22.49 4.50 -22.21
N LEU A 15 23.37 5.45 -22.54
CA LEU A 15 24.17 6.19 -21.55
C LEU A 15 23.32 7.04 -20.61
N TYR A 16 22.26 7.68 -21.14
CA TYR A 16 21.31 8.42 -20.32
C TYR A 16 20.58 7.50 -19.33
N ASN A 17 20.06 6.37 -19.82
CA ASN A 17 19.34 5.41 -18.98
C ASN A 17 20.25 4.81 -17.91
N THR A 18 21.49 4.42 -18.25
CA THR A 18 22.44 3.90 -17.25
C THR A 18 22.80 4.97 -16.22
N THR A 19 23.08 6.20 -16.64
CA THR A 19 23.40 7.29 -15.70
C THR A 19 22.25 7.55 -14.72
N ARG A 20 21.02 7.59 -15.22
CA ARG A 20 19.81 7.76 -14.37
C ARG A 20 19.57 6.60 -13.43
N LEU A 21 19.85 5.36 -13.85
CA LEU A 21 19.71 4.18 -13.00
C LEU A 21 20.73 4.17 -11.86
N HIS A 22 21.96 4.62 -12.12
CA HIS A 22 23.06 4.61 -11.15
C HIS A 22 23.13 5.86 -10.27
N GLU A 23 22.23 6.83 -10.45
CA GLU A 23 22.21 8.11 -9.72
C GLU A 23 22.12 7.92 -8.18
N PHE A 24 21.54 6.81 -7.72
CA PHE A 24 21.31 6.51 -6.30
C PHE A 24 22.02 5.24 -5.78
N ASP A 25 23.06 4.77 -6.48
CA ASP A 25 23.75 3.51 -6.13
C ASP A 25 24.29 3.48 -4.70
N ALA A 26 24.81 4.61 -4.20
CA ALA A 26 25.34 4.71 -2.85
C ALA A 26 24.24 4.48 -1.79
N GLN A 27 23.07 5.09 -1.98
CA GLN A 27 21.91 4.96 -1.09
C GLN A 27 21.30 3.57 -1.17
N VAL A 28 21.17 3.01 -2.38
CA VAL A 28 20.68 1.64 -2.59
C VAL A 28 21.62 0.63 -1.93
N THR A 29 22.93 0.82 -2.04
CA THR A 29 23.92 -0.03 -1.37
C THR A 29 23.80 0.05 0.15
N ALA A 30 23.64 1.25 0.71
CA ALA A 30 23.46 1.42 2.15
C ALA A 30 22.19 0.72 2.66
N VAL A 31 21.05 0.85 1.94
CA VAL A 31 19.80 0.16 2.26
C VAL A 31 19.98 -1.36 2.18
N ARG A 32 20.61 -1.87 1.11
CA ARG A 32 20.89 -3.30 0.94
C ARG A 32 21.75 -3.85 2.08
N CYS A 33 22.81 -3.13 2.47
CA CYS A 33 23.65 -3.50 3.61
C CYS A 33 22.85 -3.52 4.92
N GLY A 34 21.98 -2.54 5.15
CA GLY A 34 21.08 -2.52 6.31
C GLY A 34 20.13 -3.71 6.33
N MET A 35 19.47 -4.00 5.22
CA MET A 35 18.57 -5.14 5.08
C MET A 35 19.29 -6.47 5.32
N ALA A 36 20.49 -6.65 4.77
CA ALA A 36 21.30 -7.85 4.90
C ALA A 36 21.70 -8.18 6.36
N ARG A 37 21.67 -7.20 7.27
CA ARG A 37 21.92 -7.41 8.71
C ARG A 37 20.73 -7.99 9.45
N VAL A 38 19.52 -7.87 8.90
CA VAL A 38 18.27 -8.33 9.53
C VAL A 38 17.75 -9.58 8.82
N ILE A 39 17.83 -9.61 7.48
CA ILE A 39 17.30 -10.68 6.63
C ILE A 39 18.43 -11.17 5.72
N PRO A 40 18.74 -12.47 5.69
CA PRO A 40 19.70 -13.03 4.73
C PRO A 40 19.34 -12.69 3.28
N VAL A 41 20.29 -12.10 2.54
CA VAL A 41 20.08 -11.65 1.15
C VAL A 41 19.52 -12.73 0.22
N PRO A 42 19.94 -14.02 0.30
CA PRO A 42 19.37 -15.05 -0.57
C PRO A 42 17.85 -15.24 -0.40
N LEU A 43 17.30 -14.96 0.79
CA LEU A 43 15.86 -15.05 1.02
C LEU A 43 15.11 -13.90 0.35
N LEU A 44 15.71 -12.72 0.24
CA LEU A 44 15.12 -11.60 -0.49
C LEU A 44 15.00 -11.91 -1.99
N SER A 45 15.93 -12.70 -2.54
CA SER A 45 15.89 -13.13 -3.94
C SER A 45 14.79 -14.14 -4.27
N LEU A 46 14.09 -14.69 -3.26
CA LEU A 46 12.95 -15.58 -3.46
C LEU A 46 11.65 -14.81 -3.78
N PHE A 47 11.60 -13.50 -3.49
CA PHE A 47 10.43 -12.67 -3.72
C PHE A 47 10.55 -11.90 -5.03
N THR A 48 9.44 -11.78 -5.73
CA THR A 48 9.28 -10.73 -6.75
C THR A 48 9.25 -9.35 -6.09
N PRO A 49 9.55 -8.26 -6.84
CA PRO A 49 9.45 -6.90 -6.31
C PRO A 49 8.06 -6.59 -5.72
N TYR A 50 7.00 -7.09 -6.34
CA TYR A 50 5.62 -6.91 -5.88
C TYR A 50 5.34 -7.64 -4.56
N GLU A 51 5.82 -8.87 -4.42
CA GLU A 51 5.65 -9.63 -3.17
C GLU A 51 6.44 -9.01 -2.03
N LEU A 52 7.67 -8.55 -2.28
CA LEU A 52 8.48 -7.86 -1.28
C LEU A 52 7.83 -6.53 -0.86
N GLU A 53 7.36 -5.74 -1.82
CA GLU A 53 6.60 -4.51 -1.53
C GLU A 53 5.37 -4.84 -0.69
N THR A 54 4.58 -5.83 -1.10
CA THR A 54 3.42 -6.26 -0.35
C THR A 54 3.84 -6.68 1.05
N MET A 55 4.91 -7.46 1.23
CA MET A 55 5.46 -7.94 2.52
C MET A 55 6.01 -6.85 3.44
N VAL A 56 6.38 -5.69 2.92
CA VAL A 56 6.85 -4.55 3.72
C VAL A 56 5.75 -3.52 3.93
N CYS A 57 5.08 -3.11 2.86
CA CYS A 57 4.13 -2.00 2.83
C CYS A 57 2.68 -2.42 3.11
N GLY A 58 2.34 -3.71 2.97
CA GLY A 58 0.98 -4.23 3.07
C GLY A 58 0.29 -4.30 1.70
N SER A 59 -0.89 -4.91 1.66
CA SER A 59 -1.66 -4.99 0.41
C SER A 59 -2.10 -3.59 -0.06
N PRO A 60 -2.03 -3.30 -1.37
CA PRO A 60 -2.66 -2.10 -1.92
C PRO A 60 -4.19 -2.21 -1.89
N ASP A 61 -4.72 -3.44 -1.89
CA ASP A 61 -6.15 -3.68 -1.76
C ASP A 61 -6.63 -3.45 -0.33
N ILE A 62 -7.79 -2.81 -0.21
CA ILE A 62 -8.43 -2.47 1.06
C ILE A 62 -9.62 -3.41 1.24
N PRO A 63 -9.44 -4.56 1.92
CA PRO A 63 -10.54 -5.46 2.22
C PRO A 63 -11.52 -4.79 3.19
N LEU A 64 -12.68 -4.37 2.68
CA LEU A 64 -13.71 -3.70 3.48
C LEU A 64 -14.21 -4.59 4.63
N ASN A 65 -14.27 -5.91 4.44
CA ASN A 65 -14.67 -6.85 5.50
C ASN A 65 -13.72 -6.79 6.71
N LEU A 66 -12.42 -6.63 6.46
CA LEU A 66 -11.43 -6.46 7.52
C LEU A 66 -11.58 -5.08 8.18
N LEU A 67 -11.80 -4.03 7.39
CA LEU A 67 -12.00 -2.69 7.93
C LEU A 67 -13.27 -2.60 8.79
N LYS A 68 -14.36 -3.27 8.37
CA LYS A 68 -15.61 -3.41 9.12
C LYS A 68 -15.41 -4.16 10.44
N SER A 69 -14.60 -5.22 10.46
CA SER A 69 -14.39 -6.04 11.67
C SER A 69 -13.60 -5.33 12.77
N VAL A 70 -12.81 -4.32 12.41
CA VAL A 70 -12.05 -3.47 13.35
C VAL A 70 -12.69 -2.09 13.55
N ALA A 71 -13.89 -1.88 13.01
CA ALA A 71 -14.60 -0.62 13.14
C ALA A 71 -15.22 -0.49 14.54
N THR A 72 -15.01 0.66 15.19
CA THR A 72 -15.60 0.98 16.50
C THR A 72 -16.58 2.12 16.34
N TYR A 73 -17.80 1.95 16.85
CA TYR A 73 -18.87 2.94 16.73
C TYR A 73 -19.07 3.66 18.07
N LYS A 74 -19.00 5.00 18.05
CA LYS A 74 -19.17 5.87 19.21
C LYS A 74 -20.26 6.91 18.92
N GLY A 75 -21.32 6.90 19.74
CA GLY A 75 -22.47 7.79 19.53
C GLY A 75 -23.35 7.41 18.34
N VAL A 76 -23.15 6.23 17.77
CA VAL A 76 -23.96 5.67 16.67
C VAL A 76 -23.97 4.15 16.78
N GLU A 77 -25.09 3.54 16.43
CA GLU A 77 -25.21 2.09 16.34
C GLU A 77 -24.70 1.57 14.99
N ALA A 78 -24.09 0.39 14.98
CA ALA A 78 -23.62 -0.24 13.73
C ALA A 78 -24.77 -0.52 12.74
N THR A 79 -26.00 -0.65 13.25
CA THR A 79 -27.22 -0.87 12.46
C THR A 79 -27.87 0.43 11.98
N ALA A 80 -27.36 1.59 12.35
CA ALA A 80 -27.92 2.87 11.93
C ALA A 80 -27.82 3.03 10.40
N SER A 81 -28.85 3.61 9.77
CA SER A 81 -28.88 3.84 8.32
C SER A 81 -27.67 4.62 7.81
N LEU A 82 -27.19 5.60 8.59
CA LEU A 82 -25.98 6.36 8.28
C LEU A 82 -24.74 5.45 8.10
N VAL A 83 -24.58 4.47 8.99
CA VAL A 83 -23.46 3.52 8.93
C VAL A 83 -23.61 2.59 7.72
N GLN A 84 -24.82 2.13 7.45
CA GLN A 84 -25.10 1.29 6.28
C GLN A 84 -24.78 2.02 4.96
N TRP A 85 -25.29 3.24 4.79
CA TRP A 85 -25.00 4.06 3.61
C TRP A 85 -23.52 4.35 3.43
N PHE A 86 -22.79 4.60 4.53
CA PHE A 86 -21.35 4.78 4.46
C PHE A 86 -20.66 3.54 3.86
N TRP A 87 -21.03 2.34 4.32
CA TRP A 87 -20.41 1.12 3.83
C TRP A 87 -20.82 0.77 2.39
N GLU A 88 -22.05 1.09 1.99
CA GLU A 88 -22.51 0.97 0.59
C GLU A 88 -21.64 1.85 -0.34
N VAL A 89 -21.42 3.12 0.01
CA VAL A 89 -20.56 4.01 -0.78
C VAL A 89 -19.10 3.51 -0.81
N MET A 90 -18.59 3.00 0.31
CA MET A 90 -17.24 2.41 0.34
C MET A 90 -17.13 1.18 -0.57
N GLU A 91 -18.19 0.38 -0.70
CA GLU A 91 -18.27 -0.76 -1.63
C GLU A 91 -18.27 -0.33 -3.09
N GLU A 92 -18.87 0.81 -3.42
CA GLU A 92 -18.86 1.39 -4.76
C GLU A 92 -17.51 2.00 -5.16
N PHE A 93 -16.71 2.46 -4.19
CA PHE A 93 -15.39 3.04 -4.46
C PHE A 93 -14.39 2.03 -5.06
N SER A 94 -13.58 2.52 -6.00
CA SER A 94 -12.40 1.83 -6.49
C SER A 94 -11.32 1.69 -5.40
N THR A 95 -10.36 0.79 -5.58
CA THR A 95 -9.22 0.62 -4.67
C THR A 95 -8.43 1.92 -4.47
N ALA A 96 -8.29 2.73 -5.52
CA ALA A 96 -7.60 4.02 -5.46
C ALA A 96 -8.37 5.03 -4.58
N GLU A 97 -9.69 5.11 -4.75
CA GLU A 97 -10.56 5.99 -3.96
C GLU A 97 -10.60 5.57 -2.49
N ARG A 98 -10.70 4.27 -2.20
CA ARG A 98 -10.59 3.73 -0.84
C ARG A 98 -9.24 4.10 -0.20
N SER A 99 -8.15 4.06 -0.98
CA SER A 99 -6.82 4.42 -0.50
C SER A 99 -6.70 5.92 -0.18
N LEU A 100 -7.32 6.77 -1.00
CA LEU A 100 -7.41 8.21 -0.75
C LEU A 100 -8.26 8.51 0.48
N PHE A 101 -9.39 7.82 0.64
CA PHE A 101 -10.24 7.93 1.82
C PHE A 101 -9.47 7.55 3.09
N LEU A 102 -8.81 6.39 3.13
CA LEU A 102 -7.98 5.98 4.27
C LEU A 102 -6.87 6.99 4.56
N ARG A 103 -6.27 7.59 3.52
CA ARG A 103 -5.24 8.62 3.71
C ARG A 103 -5.82 9.86 4.37
N PHE A 104 -7.06 10.23 4.03
CA PHE A 104 -7.76 11.35 4.63
C PHE A 104 -8.13 11.11 6.09
N VAL A 105 -8.77 9.98 6.41
CA VAL A 105 -9.25 9.71 7.78
C VAL A 105 -8.19 9.17 8.72
N TRP A 106 -7.17 8.48 8.18
CA TRP A 106 -6.19 7.72 8.98
C TRP A 106 -4.73 8.07 8.68
N GLY A 107 -4.46 8.96 7.73
CA GLY A 107 -3.09 9.33 7.34
C GLY A 107 -2.31 8.22 6.65
N ARG A 108 -2.98 7.14 6.21
CA ARG A 108 -2.35 5.94 5.63
C ARG A 108 -3.10 5.47 4.41
N THR A 109 -2.37 4.94 3.43
CA THR A 109 -2.98 4.42 2.19
C THR A 109 -3.22 2.92 2.21
N ARG A 110 -2.70 2.20 3.21
CA ARG A 110 -2.77 0.72 3.30
C ARG A 110 -3.20 0.27 4.70
N LEU A 111 -3.91 -0.85 4.74
CA LEU A 111 -4.31 -1.48 5.99
C LEU A 111 -3.15 -2.28 6.60
N PRO A 112 -3.09 -2.38 7.95
CA PRO A 112 -2.31 -3.41 8.61
C PRO A 112 -2.65 -4.81 8.08
N ARG A 113 -1.65 -5.69 8.08
CA ARG A 113 -1.69 -6.97 7.39
C ARG A 113 -2.59 -7.99 8.09
N THR A 114 -2.63 -7.96 9.42
CA THR A 114 -3.44 -8.85 10.25
C THR A 114 -4.25 -8.06 11.27
N ILE A 115 -5.34 -8.65 11.77
CA ILE A 115 -6.16 -8.06 12.85
C ILE A 115 -5.30 -7.76 14.10
N ALA A 116 -4.34 -8.65 14.42
CA ALA A 116 -3.42 -8.46 15.54
C ALA A 116 -2.53 -7.20 15.39
N ASP A 117 -2.28 -6.75 14.16
CA ASP A 117 -1.47 -5.56 13.88
C ASP A 117 -2.22 -4.25 14.13
N PHE A 118 -3.54 -4.30 14.36
CA PHE A 118 -4.33 -3.09 14.59
C PHE A 118 -4.06 -2.43 15.95
N ARG A 119 -3.42 -3.11 16.93
CA ARG A 119 -2.84 -2.57 18.19
C ARG A 119 -3.46 -1.27 18.74
N GLY A 120 -4.79 -1.20 18.92
CA GLY A 120 -5.48 -0.03 19.49
C GLY A 120 -5.63 1.18 18.55
N ARG A 121 -5.38 0.99 17.26
CA ARG A 121 -5.83 1.86 16.18
C ARG A 121 -7.03 1.19 15.54
N ASP A 122 -8.17 1.40 16.17
CA ASP A 122 -9.45 0.97 15.62
C ASP A 122 -9.94 2.04 14.64
N PHE A 123 -10.69 1.61 13.62
CA PHE A 123 -11.32 2.55 12.70
C PHE A 123 -12.58 3.11 13.36
N VAL A 124 -12.51 4.31 13.93
CA VAL A 124 -13.58 4.85 14.78
C VAL A 124 -14.57 5.70 13.99
N PHE A 125 -15.84 5.30 14.02
CA PHE A 125 -16.97 6.15 13.67
C PHE A 125 -17.40 6.93 14.90
N GLN A 126 -17.29 8.24 14.86
CA GLN A 126 -17.72 9.10 15.96
C GLN A 126 -18.74 10.11 15.45
N VAL A 127 -19.95 10.05 16.01
CA VAL A 127 -20.99 11.05 15.80
C VAL A 127 -21.14 11.82 17.11
N SER A 128 -20.65 13.06 17.13
CA SER A 128 -20.87 13.97 18.24
C SER A 128 -22.29 14.54 18.14
N HIS A 129 -23.10 14.39 19.17
CA HIS A 129 -24.33 15.18 19.29
C HIS A 129 -23.92 16.61 19.68
N CYS A 130 -24.33 17.58 18.86
CA CYS A 130 -24.20 19.01 19.17
C CYS A 130 -25.16 19.41 20.28
#